data_AF-A0ABC9SGK2-F1
#
_entry.id   AF-A0ABC9SGK2-F1
#
_cell.length_a   1.000
_cell.length_b   1.000
_cell.length_c   1.000
_cell.angle_alpha   90.00
_cell.angle_beta   90.00
_cell.angle_gamma   90.00
#
_symmetry.space_group_name_H-M   'P 1'
#
loop_
_entity.id
_entity.type
_entity.pdbx_description
1 polymer ?
#
loop_
_entity_poly.entity_id
_entity_poly.type
_entity_poly.pdbx_seq_one_letter_code
_entity_poly.pdbx_strand_id
1 'polypeptide(L)' 'MSQKGNHVKFIKLTEFGTLTAIVPEHKEIAIGTLRSILRQTKISLEEFENV' A
#
# COMPACT_ATOMS: atom_id res chain seq x y z
N MET A 1 -2.98 -12.09 2.33
CA MET A 1 -2.00 -11.21 3.01
C MET A 1 -0.89 -12.10 3.55
N SER A 2 0.37 -11.70 3.42
CA SER A 2 1.51 -12.45 3.99
C SER A 2 2.48 -11.47 4.64
N GLN A 3 3.00 -11.81 5.82
CA GLN A 3 3.90 -10.95 6.58
C GLN A 3 5.28 -11.60 6.74
N LYS A 4 6.34 -10.79 6.63
CA LYS A 4 7.71 -11.21 6.98
C LYS A 4 8.38 -10.09 7.77
N GLY A 5 8.64 -10.34 9.05
CA GLY A 5 9.09 -9.29 9.97
C GLY A 5 8.09 -8.13 9.99
N ASN A 6 8.60 -6.90 10.00
CA ASN A 6 7.75 -5.71 10.09
C ASN A 6 7.18 -5.25 8.74
N HIS A 7 7.07 -6.13 7.74
CA HIS A 7 6.53 -5.80 6.42
C HIS A 7 5.42 -6.77 6.04
N VAL A 8 4.31 -6.21 5.56
CA VAL A 8 3.13 -6.93 5.12
C VAL A 8 2.95 -6.77 3.61
N LYS A 9 2.74 -7.88 2.92
CA LYS A 9 2.33 -7.92 1.52
C LYS A 9 0.81 -7.99 1.40
N PHE A 10 0.24 -6.98 0.77
CA PHE A 10 -1.15 -6.94 0.33
C PHE A 10 -1.24 -7.23 -1.16
N ILE A 11 -2.27 -7.99 -1.54
CA ILE A 11 -2.56 -8.35 -2.92
C ILE A 11 -4.05 -8.11 -3.14
N LYS A 12 -4.41 -7.38 -4.19
CA LYS A 12 -5.81 -7.14 -4.59
C LYS A 12 -5.98 -7.52 -6.05
N LEU A 13 -6.94 -8.39 -6.33
CA LEU A 13 -7.36 -8.70 -7.69
C LEU A 13 -8.32 -7.61 -8.15
N THR A 14 -8.10 -7.11 -9.37
CA THR A 14 -8.94 -6.11 -10.03
C THR A 14 -9.24 -6.55 -11.46
N GLU A 15 -10.22 -5.94 -12.10
CA GLU A 15 -10.55 -6.18 -13.52
C GLU A 15 -9.37 -5.84 -14.46
N PHE A 16 -8.46 -4.97 -14.02
CA PHE A 16 -7.27 -4.55 -14.77
C PHE A 16 -5.99 -5.34 -14.39
N GLY A 17 -6.13 -6.40 -13.59
CA GLY A 17 -5.04 -7.25 -13.13
C GLY A 17 -4.79 -7.19 -11.62
N THR A 18 -3.62 -7.67 -11.21
CA THR A 18 -3.26 -7.83 -9.79
C THR A 18 -2.46 -6.64 -9.28
N LEU A 19 -2.96 -5.96 -8.25
CA LEU A 19 -2.22 -4.96 -7.50
C LEU A 19 -1.51 -5.62 -6.32
N THR A 20 -0.28 -5.20 -6.06
CA THR A 20 0.51 -5.66 -4.91
C THR A 20 1.14 -4.46 -4.22
N ALA A 21 1.06 -4.41 -2.90
CA ALA A 21 1.71 -3.40 -2.09
C ALA A 21 2.46 -4.03 -0.91
N ILE A 22 3.66 -3.53 -0.63
CA ILE A 22 4.42 -3.87 0.57
C ILE A 22 4.32 -2.71 1.54
N VAL A 23 3.74 -2.95 2.71
CA VAL A 23 3.46 -1.94 3.73
C VAL A 23 4.25 -2.27 5.00
N PRO A 24 5.08 -1.36 5.52
CA PRO A 24 5.70 -1.53 6.84
C PRO A 24 4.63 -1.47 7.94
N GLU A 25 4.69 -2.38 8.90
CA GLU A 25 3.85 -2.37 10.10
C GLU A 25 4.44 -1.45 11.18
N HIS A 26 4.36 -0.14 10.94
CA HIS A 26 4.89 0.89 11.83
C HIS A 26 3.76 1.86 12.19
N LYS A 27 3.86 2.54 13.35
CA LYS A 27 2.90 3.59 13.73
C LYS A 27 2.93 4.79 12.78
N GLU A 28 4.13 5.12 12.28
CA GLU A 28 4.37 6.22 11.35
C GLU A 28 5.29 5.75 10.23
N ILE A 29 5.08 6.29 9.04
CA ILE A 29 5.92 6.01 7.86
C ILE A 29 6.34 7.32 7.20
N ALA A 30 7.54 7.33 6.61
CA ALA A 30 8.02 8.49 5.87
C ALA A 30 7.08 8.82 4.68
N ILE A 31 6.94 10.10 4.37
CA ILE A 31 6.08 10.56 3.26
C ILE A 31 6.45 9.94 1.90
N GLY A 32 7.75 9.70 1.66
CA GLY A 32 8.22 9.02 0.46
C GLY A 32 7.75 7.56 0.38
N THR A 33 7.69 6.87 1.52
CA THR A 33 7.17 5.50 1.64
C THR A 33 5.67 5.48 1.39
N LEU A 34 4.90 6.39 2.00
CA LEU A 34 3.47 6.52 1.75
C LEU A 34 3.19 6.76 0.27
N ARG A 35 3.88 7.71 -0.37
CA ARG A 35 3.74 7.98 -1.81
C ARG A 35 4.07 6.77 -2.69
N SER A 36 5.08 5.98 -2.30
CA SER A 36 5.42 4.75 -3.01
C SER A 36 4.32 3.69 -2.91
N ILE A 37 3.71 3.53 -1.73
CA ILE A 37 2.61 2.61 -1.50
C ILE A 37 1.38 3.02 -2.32
N LEU A 38 0.97 4.30 -2.24
CA LEU A 38 -0.16 4.83 -3.01
C LEU A 38 0.01 4.63 -4.53
N ARG A 39 1.23 4.84 -5.03
CA ARG A 39 1.57 4.57 -6.44
C ARG A 39 1.43 3.08 -6.80
N GLN A 40 1.85 2.16 -5.92
CA GLN A 40 1.73 0.71 -6.16
C GLN A 40 0.26 0.26 -6.17
N THR A 41 -0.58 0.88 -5.34
CA THR A 41 -2.01 0.55 -5.24
C THR A 41 -2.88 1.31 -6.23
N LYS A 42 -2.31 2.26 -7.00
CA LYS A 42 -3.04 3.18 -7.88
C LYS A 42 -4.13 3.97 -7.14
N ILE A 43 -3.88 4.31 -5.87
CA ILE A 43 -4.76 5.13 -5.04
C ILE A 43 -4.22 6.55 -5.07
N SER A 44 -5.08 7.52 -5.35
CA SER A 44 -4.74 8.94 -5.26
C SER A 44 -4.64 9.39 -3.80
N LEU A 45 -3.94 10.50 -3.55
CA LEU A 45 -3.86 11.04 -2.20
C LEU A 45 -5.25 11.44 -1.67
N GLU A 46 -6.10 12.01 -2.53
CA GLU A 46 -7.48 12.38 -2.19
C GLU A 46 -8.32 11.17 -1.79
N GLU A 47 -8.28 10.07 -2.56
CA GLU A 47 -8.99 8.85 -2.19
C GLU A 47 -8.50 8.29 -0.85
N PHE A 48 -7.21 8.43 -0.54
CA PHE A 48 -6.62 7.97 0.72
C PHE A 48 -7.04 8.83 1.93
N GLU A 49 -7.16 10.15 1.75
CA GLU A 49 -7.57 11.07 2.81
C GLU A 49 -9.07 10.97 3.15
N ASN A 50 -9.87 10.41 2.24
CA ASN A 50 -11.31 10.22 2.39
C ASN A 50 -11.71 8.81 2.88
N VAL A 51 -10.76 8.01 3.38
CA VAL A 51 -10.99 6.64 3.92
C VAL A 51 -11.40 6.67 5.38
#